data_AF-A0A537GM33-F1
#
_entry.id   AF-A0A537GM33-F1
#
_cell.length_a   1.000
_cell.length_b   1.000
_cell.length_c   1.000
_cell.angle_alpha   90.00
_cell.angle_beta   90.00
_cell.angle_gamma   90.00
#
_symmetry.space_group_name_H-M   'P 1'
#
loop_
_entity.id
_entity.type
_entity.pdbx_description
1 polymer ?
#
loop_
_entity_poly.entity_id
_entity_poly.type
_entity_poly.pdbx_seq_one_letter_code
_entity_poly.pdbx_strand_id
1 'polypeptide(L)'
;MGIFEFLKRGLSTQANAGTDAQTTPTKSQQQETSDDVTKTQRAILSFTLFGIVVTILFTVASISPFSWTQCAKVTGMGLLYAGAFFGIGALAGFLFGIPRSLQAKPKDKTAGGSTEATQGRYAANTNLEEISDWLTKIIVGLGLVNLKSVPEYLKRAAWYFANFCGKELCESVAMGVMIYFFVCGFFLGYLMTRLYLTGAFTRADKDGTVETIEAVQAPIEIPISVIPKA
;
A
#
# COMPACT_ATOMS: atom_id res chain seq x y z
N MET A 1 32.64 -49.43 21.26
CA MET A 1 31.20 -49.11 21.48
C MET A 1 31.00 -47.58 21.42
N GLY A 2 31.33 -46.92 20.30
CA GLY A 2 31.46 -45.44 20.33
C GLY A 2 31.34 -44.66 19.02
N ILE A 3 31.15 -45.30 17.86
CA ILE A 3 30.97 -44.59 16.58
C ILE A 3 29.51 -44.67 16.11
N PHE A 4 28.85 -45.81 16.35
CA PHE A 4 27.44 -46.01 16.00
C PHE A 4 26.47 -45.17 16.85
N GLU A 5 26.78 -44.96 18.13
CA GLU A 5 26.04 -44.05 19.02
C GLU A 5 26.20 -42.59 18.59
N PHE A 6 27.38 -42.19 18.14
CA PHE A 6 27.65 -40.83 17.69
C PHE A 6 26.89 -40.50 16.39
N LEU A 7 26.79 -41.46 15.46
CA LEU A 7 26.03 -41.30 14.23
C LEU A 7 24.51 -41.24 14.49
N LYS A 8 24.00 -42.07 15.41
CA LYS A 8 22.58 -42.07 15.80
C LYS A 8 22.17 -40.76 16.47
N ARG A 9 23.06 -40.19 17.29
CA ARG A 9 22.86 -38.92 17.98
C ARG A 9 22.84 -37.73 16.99
N GLY A 10 23.72 -37.75 15.98
CA GLY A 10 23.73 -36.75 14.91
C GLY A 10 22.46 -36.76 14.04
N LEU A 11 21.89 -37.93 13.78
CA LEU A 11 20.63 -38.09 13.04
C LEU A 11 19.40 -37.67 13.86
N SER A 12 19.36 -37.94 15.17
CA SER A 12 18.26 -37.49 16.04
C SER A 12 18.25 -35.98 16.28
N THR A 13 19.42 -35.32 16.25
CA THR A 13 19.51 -33.85 16.39
C THR A 13 19.02 -33.13 15.13
N GLN A 14 19.19 -33.72 13.95
CA GLN A 14 18.62 -33.21 12.70
C GLN A 14 17.11 -33.48 12.58
N ALA A 15 16.61 -34.61 13.11
CA ALA A 15 15.18 -34.91 13.10
C ALA A 15 14.34 -33.98 14.02
N ASN A 16 14.96 -33.39 15.05
CA ASN A 16 14.30 -32.43 15.96
C ASN A 16 14.59 -30.95 15.63
N ALA A 17 15.48 -30.67 14.67
CA ALA A 17 15.77 -29.30 14.25
C ALA A 17 14.73 -28.73 13.26
N GLY A 18 13.77 -29.55 12.82
CA GLY A 18 12.73 -29.17 11.86
C GLY A 18 11.46 -28.56 12.46
N THR A 19 11.33 -28.47 13.79
CA THR A 19 10.04 -28.16 14.43
C THR A 19 10.01 -26.87 15.25
N ASP A 20 11.15 -26.27 15.62
CA ASP A 20 11.18 -25.16 16.60
C ASP A 20 11.63 -23.80 16.04
N ALA A 21 11.63 -23.61 14.72
CA ALA A 21 11.90 -22.31 14.10
C ALA A 21 10.62 -21.57 13.69
N GLN A 22 9.60 -21.60 14.54
CA GLN A 22 8.50 -20.64 14.48
C GLN A 22 8.72 -19.64 15.62
N THR A 23 9.64 -18.69 15.41
CA THR A 23 9.81 -17.56 16.31
C THR A 23 8.55 -16.70 16.25
N THR A 24 7.60 -16.99 17.14
CA THR A 24 6.51 -16.08 17.47
C THR A 24 7.14 -14.73 17.84
N PRO A 25 6.86 -13.65 17.11
CA PRO A 25 7.49 -12.37 17.38
C PRO A 25 7.21 -11.98 18.84
N THR A 26 8.28 -11.76 19.60
CA THR A 26 8.18 -11.29 20.98
C THR A 26 7.43 -9.96 20.97
N LYS A 27 6.52 -9.71 21.92
CA LYS A 27 5.64 -8.51 21.94
C LYS A 27 6.39 -7.18 21.68
N SER A 28 7.66 -7.10 22.03
CA SER A 28 8.56 -5.98 21.69
C SER A 28 8.71 -5.74 20.18
N GLN A 29 8.94 -6.77 19.36
CA GLN A 29 9.13 -6.63 17.91
C GLN A 29 7.84 -6.25 17.15
N GLN A 30 6.70 -6.76 17.61
CA GLN A 30 5.39 -6.39 17.05
C GLN A 30 5.01 -4.94 17.38
N GLN A 31 5.42 -4.44 18.54
CA GLN A 31 5.15 -3.07 18.98
C GLN A 31 6.11 -2.05 18.33
N GLU A 32 7.37 -2.41 18.10
CA GLU A 32 8.36 -1.56 17.42
C GLU A 32 7.95 -1.28 15.95
N THR A 33 7.45 -2.30 15.26
CA THR A 33 7.01 -2.19 13.86
C THR A 33 5.79 -1.27 13.71
N SER A 34 4.83 -1.29 14.66
CA SER A 34 3.67 -0.39 14.60
C SER A 34 4.04 1.07 14.85
N ASP A 35 5.04 1.31 15.69
CA ASP A 35 5.47 2.66 16.03
C ASP A 35 6.19 3.33 14.86
N ASP A 36 7.02 2.60 14.11
CA ASP A 36 7.75 3.15 12.96
C ASP A 36 6.84 3.52 11.78
N VAL A 37 5.76 2.78 11.63
CA VAL A 37 4.72 3.06 10.64
C VAL A 37 4.00 4.38 10.94
N THR A 38 3.54 4.56 12.19
CA THR A 38 2.81 5.78 12.57
C THR A 38 3.73 7.01 12.57
N LYS A 39 5.01 6.85 12.88
CA LYS A 39 6.04 7.90 12.71
C LYS A 39 6.19 8.32 11.25
N THR A 40 6.29 7.35 10.34
CA THR A 40 6.45 7.63 8.90
C THR A 40 5.24 8.36 8.33
N GLN A 41 4.03 7.91 8.68
CA GLN A 41 2.79 8.59 8.28
C GLN A 41 2.73 10.03 8.80
N ARG A 42 3.06 10.24 10.08
CA ARG A 42 3.11 11.58 10.69
C ARG A 42 4.15 12.48 10.03
N ALA A 43 5.30 11.94 9.65
CA ALA A 43 6.34 12.69 8.95
C ALA A 43 5.88 13.19 7.56
N ILE A 44 5.13 12.37 6.83
CA ILE A 44 4.58 12.78 5.51
C ILE A 44 3.47 13.81 5.68
N LEU A 45 2.62 13.67 6.71
CA LEU A 45 1.61 14.67 7.02
C LEU A 45 2.23 16.00 7.45
N SER A 46 3.27 15.99 8.27
CA SER A 46 3.97 17.22 8.67
C SER A 46 4.67 17.88 7.49
N PHE A 47 5.28 17.10 6.59
CA PHE A 47 5.85 17.59 5.35
C PHE A 47 4.79 18.20 4.42
N THR A 48 3.62 17.56 4.29
CA THR A 48 2.51 18.12 3.50
C THR A 48 2.03 19.45 4.10
N LEU A 49 1.87 19.52 5.43
CA LEU A 49 1.48 20.74 6.13
C LEU A 49 2.51 21.86 5.94
N PHE A 50 3.80 21.54 6.00
CA PHE A 50 4.87 22.48 5.73
C PHE A 50 4.75 23.10 4.34
N GLY A 51 4.46 22.31 3.30
CA GLY A 51 4.24 22.81 1.94
C GLY A 51 3.03 23.76 1.84
N ILE A 52 1.95 23.47 2.57
CA ILE A 52 0.76 24.35 2.65
C ILE A 52 1.16 25.69 3.29
N VAL A 53 1.87 25.65 4.42
CA VAL A 53 2.33 26.86 5.12
C VAL A 53 3.23 27.70 4.23
N VAL A 54 4.21 27.09 3.56
CA VAL A 54 5.11 27.80 2.63
C VAL A 54 4.33 28.44 1.48
N THR A 55 3.33 27.75 0.94
CA THR A 55 2.48 28.29 -0.14
C THR A 55 1.67 29.51 0.34
N ILE A 56 1.09 29.45 1.55
CA ILE A 56 0.35 30.58 2.14
C ILE A 56 1.28 31.77 2.42
N LEU A 57 2.47 31.52 2.96
CA LEU A 57 3.45 32.58 3.20
C LEU A 57 3.87 33.26 1.89
N PHE A 58 4.05 32.47 0.82
CA PHE A 58 4.37 33.00 -0.50
C PHE A 58 3.25 33.89 -1.05
N THR A 59 1.98 33.49 -0.94
CA THR A 59 0.85 34.32 -1.43
C THR A 59 0.73 35.62 -0.67
N VAL A 60 0.90 35.61 0.65
CA VAL A 60 0.88 36.80 1.50
C VAL A 60 2.04 37.74 1.15
N ALA A 61 3.24 37.21 0.93
CA ALA A 61 4.42 38.01 0.58
C ALA A 61 4.36 38.60 -0.84
N SER A 62 3.63 37.95 -1.76
CA SER A 62 3.60 38.35 -3.18
C SER A 62 2.58 39.46 -3.49
N ILE A 63 1.61 39.72 -2.61
CA ILE A 63 0.54 40.68 -2.85
C ILE A 63 0.90 42.03 -2.23
N SER A 64 1.24 43.01 -3.08
CA SER A 64 1.48 44.41 -2.67
C SER A 64 0.72 45.39 -3.59
N PRO A 65 -0.07 46.35 -3.04
CA PRO A 65 -0.40 46.53 -1.62
C PRO A 65 -1.28 45.40 -1.07
N PHE A 66 -1.13 45.11 0.23
CA PHE A 66 -1.81 43.99 0.88
C PHE A 66 -3.34 44.19 0.89
N SER A 67 -4.06 43.21 0.35
CA SER A 67 -5.53 43.20 0.30
C SER A 67 -6.05 41.83 0.72
N TRP A 68 -6.92 41.81 1.73
CA TRP A 68 -7.45 40.58 2.31
C TRP A 68 -8.24 39.73 1.29
N THR A 69 -9.01 40.38 0.42
CA THR A 69 -9.84 39.71 -0.60
C THR A 69 -8.98 39.07 -1.69
N GLN A 70 -7.88 39.72 -2.09
CA GLN A 70 -6.96 39.20 -3.09
C GLN A 70 -6.12 38.04 -2.52
N CYS A 71 -5.63 38.18 -1.28
CA CYS A 71 -4.95 37.11 -0.56
C CYS A 71 -5.81 35.86 -0.42
N ALA A 72 -7.08 36.02 -0.03
CA ALA A 72 -8.01 34.90 0.10
C ALA A 72 -8.28 34.21 -1.25
N LYS A 73 -8.46 34.97 -2.34
CA LYS A 73 -8.69 34.40 -3.68
C LYS A 73 -7.49 33.61 -4.20
N VAL A 74 -6.29 34.21 -4.16
CA VAL A 74 -5.05 33.59 -4.65
C VAL A 74 -4.70 32.36 -3.81
N THR A 75 -4.84 32.45 -2.49
CA THR A 75 -4.60 31.32 -1.58
C THR A 75 -5.63 30.21 -1.80
N GLY A 76 -6.91 30.54 -1.97
CA GLY A 76 -7.96 29.55 -2.24
C GLY A 76 -7.72 28.80 -3.54
N MET A 77 -7.35 29.50 -4.62
CA MET A 77 -6.98 28.87 -5.90
C MET A 77 -5.73 28.00 -5.77
N GLY A 78 -4.68 28.50 -5.10
CA GLY A 78 -3.45 27.75 -4.86
C GLY A 78 -3.71 26.47 -4.05
N LEU A 79 -4.56 26.53 -3.03
CA LEU A 79 -4.91 25.37 -2.20
C LEU A 79 -5.78 24.35 -2.95
N LEU A 80 -6.70 24.81 -3.80
CA LEU A 80 -7.46 23.95 -4.70
C LEU A 80 -6.54 23.18 -5.67
N TYR A 81 -5.55 23.85 -6.25
CA TYR A 81 -4.58 23.21 -7.13
C TYR A 81 -3.66 22.26 -6.39
N ALA A 82 -3.12 22.68 -5.24
CA ALA A 82 -2.35 21.80 -4.36
C ALA A 82 -3.14 20.53 -4.02
N GLY A 83 -4.41 20.66 -3.64
CA GLY A 83 -5.31 19.55 -3.37
C GLY A 83 -5.56 18.66 -4.60
N ALA A 84 -5.71 19.23 -5.79
CA ALA A 84 -5.90 18.46 -7.02
C ALA A 84 -4.67 17.60 -7.36
N PHE A 85 -3.47 18.19 -7.33
CA PHE A 85 -2.23 17.45 -7.60
C PHE A 85 -1.94 16.43 -6.51
N PHE A 86 -2.22 16.76 -5.25
CA PHE A 86 -2.17 15.81 -4.15
C PHE A 86 -3.12 14.63 -4.37
N GLY A 87 -4.36 14.89 -4.78
CA GLY A 87 -5.35 13.85 -5.08
C GLY A 87 -4.90 12.94 -6.23
N ILE A 88 -4.42 13.51 -7.34
CA ILE A 88 -3.88 12.74 -8.46
C ILE A 88 -2.67 11.90 -8.02
N GLY A 89 -1.77 12.49 -7.23
CA GLY A 89 -0.66 11.79 -6.61
C GLY A 89 -1.13 10.63 -5.76
N ALA A 90 -2.07 10.86 -4.84
CA ALA A 90 -2.62 9.84 -3.94
C ALA A 90 -3.32 8.71 -4.69
N LEU A 91 -4.04 9.01 -5.77
CA LEU A 91 -4.63 7.99 -6.65
C LEU A 91 -3.55 7.15 -7.33
N ALA A 92 -2.50 7.79 -7.87
CA ALA A 92 -1.37 7.07 -8.44
C ALA A 92 -0.69 6.20 -7.36
N GLY A 93 -0.37 6.78 -6.21
CA GLY A 93 0.22 6.06 -5.07
C GLY A 93 -0.63 4.88 -4.63
N PHE A 94 -1.95 5.05 -4.59
CA PHE A 94 -2.89 3.98 -4.32
C PHE A 94 -2.75 2.82 -5.30
N LEU A 95 -2.73 3.09 -6.61
CA LEU A 95 -2.57 2.06 -7.66
C LEU A 95 -1.24 1.30 -7.51
N PHE A 96 -0.15 2.03 -7.26
CA PHE A 96 1.17 1.42 -7.06
C PHE A 96 1.32 0.70 -5.71
N GLY A 97 0.47 1.03 -4.74
CA GLY A 97 0.48 0.49 -3.38
C GLY A 97 -0.34 -0.79 -3.20
N ILE A 98 -1.17 -1.18 -4.18
CA ILE A 98 -1.95 -2.42 -4.11
C ILE A 98 -0.98 -3.61 -4.04
N PRO A 99 -1.05 -4.43 -2.97
CA PRO A 99 -0.21 -5.62 -2.86
C PRO A 99 -0.60 -6.58 -3.97
N ARG A 100 0.34 -6.92 -4.85
CA ARG A 100 0.14 -8.02 -5.80
C ARG A 100 0.19 -9.30 -4.99
N SER A 101 -0.85 -10.10 -5.08
CA SER A 101 -0.80 -11.48 -4.66
C SER A 101 0.48 -12.08 -5.22
N LEU A 102 1.39 -12.47 -4.31
CA LEU A 102 2.48 -13.33 -4.71
C LEU A 102 1.76 -14.59 -5.18
N GLN A 103 1.57 -14.71 -6.49
CA GLN A 103 1.21 -15.95 -7.15
C GLN A 103 2.23 -16.95 -6.63
N ALA A 104 1.84 -17.69 -5.60
CA ALA A 104 2.52 -18.89 -5.21
C ALA A 104 2.39 -19.78 -6.43
N LYS A 105 3.37 -19.70 -7.34
CA LYS A 105 3.66 -20.79 -8.26
C LYS A 105 3.65 -22.02 -7.38
N PRO A 106 2.69 -22.95 -7.56
CA PRO A 106 2.81 -24.23 -6.91
C PRO A 106 4.15 -24.77 -7.38
N LYS A 107 5.15 -24.78 -6.51
CA LYS A 107 6.34 -25.59 -6.72
C LYS A 107 5.78 -27.00 -6.83
N ASP A 108 5.96 -27.62 -7.98
CA ASP A 108 5.63 -29.02 -8.25
C ASP A 108 5.86 -29.86 -7.00
N LYS A 109 4.76 -30.26 -6.35
CA LYS A 109 4.76 -31.36 -5.39
C LYS A 109 3.96 -32.48 -6.03
N THR A 110 4.72 -33.30 -6.74
CA THR A 110 4.36 -34.68 -7.03
C THR A 110 3.95 -35.39 -5.74
N ALA A 111 2.86 -36.17 -5.84
CA ALA A 111 2.36 -37.17 -4.89
C ALA A 111 1.65 -36.70 -3.60
N GLY A 112 0.32 -36.69 -3.68
CA GLY A 112 -0.57 -37.40 -2.75
C GLY A 112 -0.82 -36.79 -1.37
N GLY A 113 -1.98 -36.14 -1.20
CA GLY A 113 -2.55 -35.83 0.12
C GLY A 113 -3.23 -34.46 0.17
N SER A 114 -4.57 -34.47 0.10
CA SER A 114 -5.53 -33.41 0.49
C SER A 114 -4.92 -32.01 0.77
N THR A 115 -4.77 -31.20 -0.27
CA THR A 115 -4.42 -29.77 -0.14
C THR A 115 -5.41 -28.92 -0.95
N GLU A 116 -6.70 -29.00 -0.63
CA GLU A 116 -7.73 -28.12 -1.23
C GLU A 116 -8.01 -26.86 -0.36
N ALA A 117 -7.51 -26.79 0.87
CA ALA A 117 -7.82 -25.68 1.79
C ALA A 117 -6.87 -24.46 1.72
N THR A 118 -5.95 -24.39 0.74
CA THR A 118 -5.03 -23.25 0.59
C THR A 118 -5.30 -22.41 -0.67
N GLN A 119 -6.11 -22.90 -1.61
CA GLN A 119 -6.44 -22.16 -2.85
C GLN A 119 -7.56 -21.11 -2.68
N GLY A 120 -8.33 -21.14 -1.58
CA GLY A 120 -9.41 -20.16 -1.33
C GLY A 120 -8.98 -18.84 -0.69
N ARG A 121 -7.70 -18.69 -0.32
CA ARG A 121 -7.18 -17.64 0.58
C ARG A 121 -6.74 -16.32 -0.09
N TYR A 122 -7.04 -16.14 -1.38
CA TYR A 122 -6.71 -14.93 -2.15
C TYR A 122 -7.91 -14.35 -2.91
N ALA A 123 -9.13 -14.69 -2.49
CA ALA A 123 -10.36 -14.26 -3.17
C ALA A 123 -10.79 -12.82 -2.82
N ALA A 124 -10.16 -12.19 -1.83
CA ALA A 124 -10.43 -10.79 -1.50
C ALA A 124 -9.71 -9.87 -2.51
N ASN A 125 -10.39 -9.62 -3.63
CA ASN A 125 -10.17 -8.50 -4.56
C ASN A 125 -9.07 -8.63 -5.63
N THR A 126 -8.99 -9.80 -6.30
CA THR A 126 -8.18 -9.99 -7.51
C THR A 126 -8.54 -9.02 -8.63
N ASN A 127 -9.79 -8.57 -8.72
CA ASN A 127 -10.23 -7.64 -9.77
C ASN A 127 -9.51 -6.28 -9.68
N LEU A 128 -9.41 -5.68 -8.48
CA LEU A 128 -8.66 -4.44 -8.32
C LEU A 128 -7.16 -4.64 -8.51
N GLU A 129 -6.61 -5.79 -8.11
CA GLU A 129 -5.22 -6.14 -8.36
C GLU A 129 -4.92 -6.22 -9.86
N GLU A 130 -5.67 -7.04 -10.60
CA GLU A 130 -5.56 -7.16 -12.05
C GLU A 130 -5.74 -5.81 -12.73
N ILE A 131 -6.72 -5.02 -12.26
CA ILE A 131 -6.97 -3.70 -12.80
C ILE A 131 -5.79 -2.75 -12.60
N SER A 132 -5.24 -2.74 -11.39
CA SER A 132 -4.07 -1.93 -11.06
C SER A 132 -2.81 -2.39 -11.79
N ASP A 133 -2.62 -3.69 -12.03
CA ASP A 133 -1.46 -4.21 -12.73
C ASP A 133 -1.49 -3.84 -14.21
N TRP A 134 -2.64 -3.95 -14.89
CA TRP A 134 -2.74 -3.47 -16.27
C TRP A 134 -2.62 -1.94 -16.33
N LEU A 135 -3.23 -1.21 -15.41
CA LEU A 135 -3.21 0.25 -15.42
C LEU A 135 -1.81 0.80 -15.14
N THR A 136 -1.10 0.26 -14.15
CA THR A 136 0.28 0.67 -13.85
C THR A 136 1.23 0.32 -15.00
N LYS A 137 1.06 -0.82 -15.68
CA LYS A 137 1.82 -1.16 -16.89
C LYS A 137 1.56 -0.18 -18.03
N ILE A 138 0.30 0.23 -18.26
CA ILE A 138 -0.03 1.24 -19.27
C ILE A 138 0.60 2.60 -18.90
N ILE A 139 0.49 3.03 -17.64
CA ILE A 139 1.06 4.31 -17.17
C ILE A 139 2.58 4.32 -17.37
N VAL A 140 3.28 3.27 -16.94
CA VAL A 140 4.73 3.16 -17.09
C VAL A 140 5.12 3.03 -18.57
N GLY A 141 4.39 2.23 -19.34
CA GLY A 141 4.64 2.05 -20.78
C GLY A 141 4.47 3.34 -21.57
N LEU A 142 3.35 4.05 -21.40
CA LEU A 142 3.12 5.35 -22.01
C LEU A 142 4.10 6.41 -21.52
N GLY A 143 4.47 6.38 -20.24
CA GLY A 143 5.46 7.27 -19.65
C GLY A 143 6.85 7.10 -20.27
N LEU A 144 7.31 5.86 -20.48
CA LEU A 144 8.59 5.56 -21.11
C LEU A 144 8.62 6.01 -22.59
N VAL A 145 7.54 5.75 -23.32
CA VAL A 145 7.44 6.15 -24.74
C VAL A 145 7.38 7.67 -24.89
N ASN A 146 6.66 8.37 -24.01
CA ASN A 146 6.47 9.82 -24.09
C ASN A 146 7.43 10.64 -23.21
N LEU A 147 8.46 10.02 -22.65
CA LEU A 147 9.32 10.65 -21.63
C LEU A 147 9.91 11.99 -22.07
N LYS A 148 10.28 12.10 -23.36
CA LYS A 148 10.85 13.34 -23.93
C LYS A 148 9.84 14.50 -23.99
N SER A 149 8.55 14.20 -24.07
CA SER A 149 7.47 15.19 -24.15
C SER A 149 6.95 15.61 -22.78
N VAL A 150 7.23 14.84 -21.72
CA VAL A 150 6.75 15.10 -20.35
C VAL A 150 7.15 16.50 -19.85
N PRO A 151 8.41 16.97 -19.97
CA PRO A 151 8.78 18.30 -19.47
C PRO A 151 8.01 19.43 -20.14
N GLU A 152 7.76 19.32 -21.45
CA GLU A 152 7.01 20.31 -22.22
C GLU A 152 5.54 20.37 -21.78
N TYR A 153 4.88 19.22 -21.59
CA TYR A 153 3.51 19.19 -21.07
C TYR A 153 3.43 19.73 -19.64
N LEU A 154 4.43 19.42 -18.80
CA LEU A 154 4.48 19.91 -17.42
C LEU A 154 4.66 21.43 -17.37
N LYS A 155 5.51 21.98 -18.25
CA LYS A 155 5.70 23.42 -18.41
C LYS A 155 4.41 24.11 -18.88
N ARG A 156 3.71 23.55 -19.88
CA ARG A 156 2.42 24.09 -20.34
C ARG A 156 1.36 24.08 -19.25
N ALA A 157 1.29 23.01 -18.47
CA ALA A 157 0.39 22.93 -17.33
C ALA A 157 0.76 23.96 -16.26
N ALA A 158 2.04 24.06 -15.89
CA ALA A 158 2.53 25.09 -14.96
C ALA A 158 2.20 26.50 -15.44
N TRP A 159 2.37 26.79 -16.73
CA TRP A 159 1.98 28.07 -17.34
C TRP A 159 0.47 28.33 -17.23
N TYR A 160 -0.37 27.33 -17.52
CA TYR A 160 -1.82 27.44 -17.37
C TYR A 160 -2.20 27.79 -15.93
N PHE A 161 -1.58 27.11 -14.96
CA PHE A 161 -1.78 27.35 -13.54
C PHE A 161 -1.05 28.61 -13.04
N ALA A 162 -0.08 29.19 -13.73
CA ALA A 162 0.58 30.42 -13.30
C ALA A 162 -0.32 31.66 -13.42
N ASN A 163 -1.34 31.59 -14.28
CA ASN A 163 -2.19 32.72 -14.66
C ASN A 163 -2.95 33.37 -13.50
N PHE A 164 -3.13 32.70 -12.35
CA PHE A 164 -3.82 33.29 -11.19
C PHE A 164 -2.93 34.19 -10.32
N CYS A 165 -1.60 34.17 -10.50
CA CYS A 165 -0.65 34.71 -9.53
C CYS A 165 0.20 35.89 -10.05
N GLY A 166 0.26 36.14 -11.37
CA GLY A 166 0.99 37.29 -11.94
C GLY A 166 2.39 36.94 -12.47
N LYS A 167 2.90 37.75 -13.40
CA LYS A 167 3.68 37.27 -14.57
C LYS A 167 5.13 36.80 -14.35
N GLU A 168 5.80 37.09 -13.24
CA GLU A 168 7.27 36.92 -13.19
C GLU A 168 7.76 35.67 -12.43
N LEU A 169 7.11 35.26 -11.33
CA LEU A 169 7.56 34.14 -10.48
C LEU A 169 6.58 32.97 -10.42
N CYS A 170 5.37 33.14 -10.95
CA CYS A 170 4.28 32.20 -10.68
C CYS A 170 4.34 30.91 -11.52
N GLU A 171 5.08 30.88 -12.64
CA GLU A 171 5.27 29.63 -13.41
C GLU A 171 6.13 28.63 -12.64
N SER A 172 7.29 29.06 -12.16
CA SER A 172 8.19 28.22 -11.37
C SER A 172 7.55 27.77 -10.06
N VAL A 173 6.78 28.66 -9.42
CA VAL A 173 6.04 28.33 -8.19
C VAL A 173 4.90 27.36 -8.47
N ALA A 174 4.11 27.56 -9.53
CA ALA A 174 3.08 26.62 -9.94
C ALA A 174 3.68 25.23 -10.21
N MET A 175 4.78 25.16 -10.96
CA MET A 175 5.49 23.90 -11.21
C MET A 175 5.96 23.23 -9.90
N GLY A 176 6.52 24.01 -8.97
CA GLY A 176 6.94 23.54 -7.66
C GLY A 176 5.79 22.95 -6.85
N VAL A 177 4.66 23.68 -6.75
CA VAL A 177 3.44 23.24 -6.05
C VAL A 177 2.90 21.95 -6.68
N MET A 178 2.80 21.90 -8.02
CA MET A 178 2.33 20.72 -8.74
C MET A 178 3.12 19.46 -8.39
N ILE A 179 4.45 19.54 -8.52
CA ILE A 179 5.34 18.40 -8.27
C ILE A 179 5.34 18.05 -6.78
N TYR A 180 5.46 19.04 -5.90
CA TYR A 180 5.54 18.83 -4.46
C TYR A 180 4.31 18.10 -3.91
N PHE A 181 3.12 18.61 -4.23
CA PHE A 181 1.88 18.04 -3.72
C PHE A 181 1.57 16.70 -4.40
N PHE A 182 1.89 16.52 -5.68
CA PHE A 182 1.81 15.22 -6.34
C PHE A 182 2.67 14.17 -5.62
N VAL A 183 3.93 14.49 -5.29
CA VAL A 183 4.84 13.56 -4.60
C VAL A 183 4.34 13.26 -3.18
N CYS A 184 3.91 14.27 -2.42
CA CYS A 184 3.34 14.07 -1.09
C CYS A 184 2.10 13.18 -1.12
N GLY A 185 1.19 13.46 -2.07
CA GLY A 185 0.00 12.64 -2.30
C GLY A 185 0.35 11.22 -2.67
N PHE A 186 1.30 11.03 -3.59
CA PHE A 186 1.78 9.71 -4.01
C PHE A 186 2.29 8.88 -2.84
N PHE A 187 3.19 9.43 -2.02
CA PHE A 187 3.70 8.69 -0.87
C PHE A 187 2.63 8.41 0.17
N LEU A 188 1.74 9.37 0.44
CA LEU A 188 0.65 9.14 1.39
C LEU A 188 -0.29 8.05 0.89
N GLY A 189 -0.76 8.13 -0.36
CA GLY A 189 -1.63 7.13 -0.97
C GLY A 189 -0.98 5.75 -1.02
N TYR A 190 0.30 5.69 -1.42
CA TYR A 190 1.07 4.45 -1.45
C TYR A 190 1.19 3.78 -0.09
N LEU A 191 1.61 4.53 0.93
CA LEU A 191 1.75 3.98 2.28
C LEU A 191 0.39 3.60 2.88
N MET A 192 -0.64 4.42 2.68
CA MET A 192 -2.00 4.12 3.13
C MET A 192 -2.49 2.80 2.55
N THR A 193 -2.39 2.61 1.23
CA THR A 193 -2.81 1.35 0.60
C THR A 193 -1.98 0.18 1.09
N ARG A 194 -0.65 0.32 1.09
CA ARG A 194 0.24 -0.77 1.46
C ARG A 194 0.11 -1.19 2.92
N LEU A 195 -0.22 -0.27 3.82
CA LEU A 195 -0.37 -0.54 5.24
C LEU A 195 -1.79 -0.99 5.60
N TYR A 196 -2.80 -0.22 5.22
CA TYR A 196 -4.18 -0.45 5.65
C TYR A 196 -4.86 -1.55 4.85
N LEU A 197 -4.69 -1.57 3.53
CA LEU A 197 -5.35 -2.56 2.68
C LEU A 197 -4.76 -3.95 2.91
N THR A 198 -3.43 -4.06 2.98
CA THR A 198 -2.74 -5.31 3.35
C THR A 198 -3.14 -5.79 4.74
N GLY A 199 -3.21 -4.88 5.72
CA GLY A 199 -3.64 -5.21 7.08
C GLY A 199 -5.11 -5.65 7.15
N ALA A 200 -6.00 -5.02 6.38
CA ALA A 200 -7.41 -5.36 6.32
C ALA A 200 -7.64 -6.75 5.68
N PHE A 201 -6.97 -7.05 4.56
CA PHE A 201 -7.05 -8.36 3.94
C PHE A 201 -6.51 -9.47 4.85
N THR A 202 -5.37 -9.24 5.50
CA THR A 202 -4.78 -10.22 6.45
C THR A 202 -5.70 -10.51 7.64
N ARG A 203 -6.52 -9.54 8.07
CA ARG A 203 -7.49 -9.73 9.16
C ARG A 203 -8.73 -10.48 8.68
N ALA A 204 -9.29 -10.09 7.53
CA ALA A 204 -10.42 -10.78 6.92
C ALA A 204 -10.13 -12.26 6.64
N ASP A 205 -8.90 -12.58 6.19
CA ASP A 205 -8.48 -13.96 5.93
C ASP A 205 -8.36 -14.82 7.20
N LYS A 206 -7.98 -14.20 8.33
CA LYS A 206 -7.87 -14.89 9.61
C LYS A 206 -9.24 -15.26 10.16
N ASP A 207 -10.19 -14.33 10.11
CA ASP A 207 -11.53 -14.54 10.64
C ASP A 207 -12.28 -15.64 9.85
N GLY A 208 -12.19 -15.64 8.52
CA GLY A 208 -12.81 -16.69 7.68
C GLY A 208 -12.17 -18.09 7.84
N THR A 209 -10.87 -18.15 8.19
CA THR A 209 -10.19 -19.43 8.50
C THR A 209 -10.73 -20.04 9.80
N VAL A 210 -10.96 -19.20 10.82
CA VAL A 210 -11.43 -19.68 12.14
C VAL A 210 -12.83 -20.28 12.02
N GLU A 211 -13.71 -19.63 11.24
CA GLU A 211 -15.09 -20.09 11.02
C GLU A 211 -15.15 -21.45 10.28
N THR A 212 -14.25 -21.68 9.30
CA THR A 212 -14.18 -22.99 8.61
C THR A 212 -13.62 -24.11 9.49
N ILE A 213 -12.68 -23.80 10.39
CA ILE A 213 -12.15 -24.80 11.32
C ILE A 213 -13.21 -25.18 12.36
N GLU A 214 -13.97 -24.22 12.90
CA GLU A 214 -15.06 -24.50 13.84
C GLU A 214 -16.17 -25.35 13.19
N ALA A 215 -16.52 -25.08 11.93
CA ALA A 215 -17.52 -25.87 11.20
C ALA A 215 -17.08 -27.32 10.91
N VAL A 216 -15.79 -27.55 10.68
CA VAL A 216 -15.23 -28.90 10.43
C VAL A 216 -15.04 -29.69 11.74
N GLN A 217 -14.81 -29.01 12.86
CA GLN A 217 -14.59 -29.64 14.17
C GLN A 217 -15.90 -29.91 14.93
N ALA A 218 -17.04 -29.40 14.46
CA ALA A 218 -18.35 -29.70 15.04
C ALA A 218 -18.63 -31.21 14.91
N PRO A 219 -18.98 -31.92 16.00
CA PRO A 219 -19.25 -33.35 15.95
C PRO A 219 -20.39 -33.62 14.95
N ILE A 220 -20.10 -34.44 13.95
CA ILE A 220 -21.10 -34.96 13.02
C ILE A 220 -22.06 -35.83 13.85
N GLU A 221 -23.16 -35.24 14.31
CA GLU A 221 -24.28 -36.00 14.87
C GLU A 221 -24.91 -36.78 13.71
N ILE A 222 -24.47 -38.02 13.53
CA ILE A 222 -25.13 -38.94 12.59
C ILE A 222 -26.49 -39.29 13.21
N PRO A 223 -27.64 -38.90 12.62
CA PRO A 223 -28.92 -39.38 13.11
C PRO A 223 -28.97 -40.90 12.91
N ILE A 224 -29.03 -41.66 14.02
CA ILE A 224 -29.04 -43.13 14.07
C ILE A 224 -30.32 -43.75 13.44
N SER A 225 -31.11 -43.01 12.66
CA SER A 225 -32.39 -43.49 12.11
C SER A 225 -32.27 -44.34 10.83
N VAL A 226 -31.06 -44.66 10.35
CA VAL A 226 -30.87 -45.49 9.15
C VAL A 226 -29.96 -46.69 9.45
N ILE A 227 -30.39 -47.55 10.37
CA ILE A 227 -29.92 -48.94 10.41
C ILE A 227 -31.12 -49.82 10.04
N PRO A 228 -31.20 -50.35 8.81
CA PRO A 228 -32.21 -51.37 8.50
C PRO A 228 -31.93 -52.58 9.39
N LYS A 229 -32.88 -52.90 10.27
CA LYS A 229 -32.90 -54.17 11.01
C LYS A 229 -32.94 -55.31 9.98
N ALA A 230 -31.87 -56.11 9.94
CA ALA A 230 -31.91 -57.46 9.40
C ALA A 230 -32.60 -58.39 10.41
#